data_AF-A0A843JZZ0-F1
#
_entry.id   AF-A0A843JZZ0-F1
#
_cell.length_a   1.000
_cell.length_b   1.000
_cell.length_c   1.000
_cell.angle_alpha   90.00
_cell.angle_beta   90.00
_cell.angle_gamma   90.00
#
_symmetry.space_group_name_H-M   'P 1'
#
loop_
_entity.id
_entity.type
_entity.pdbx_description
1 polymer ?
#
loop_
_entity_poly.entity_id
_entity_poly.type
_entity_poly.pdbx_seq_one_letter_code
_entity_poly.pdbx_strand_id
1 'polypeptide(L)' 'MPIKNKNKKRILAKKGRQTKWAPVWAVLKKYGTGKRVHPSIMTKYKRSWRRTKLHVKPGKRRKSHFG' A
#
# COMPACT_ATOMS: atom_id res chain seq x y z
N MET A 1 5.98 -7.00 -20.19
CA MET A 1 4.97 -8.10 -20.11
C MET A 1 3.73 -7.64 -19.36
N PRO A 2 2.52 -7.73 -19.95
CA PRO A 2 1.28 -7.45 -19.23
C PRO A 2 1.01 -8.53 -18.17
N ILE A 3 0.67 -8.12 -16.94
CA ILE A 3 0.26 -9.05 -15.89
C ILE A 3 -1.10 -9.64 -16.30
N LYS A 4 -1.10 -10.89 -16.80
CA LYS A 4 -2.32 -11.60 -17.24
C LYS A 4 -3.39 -11.72 -16.14
N ASN A 5 -2.99 -11.77 -14.86
CA ASN A 5 -3.90 -11.88 -13.73
C ASN A 5 -4.43 -10.50 -13.26
N LYS A 6 -5.71 -10.21 -13.58
CA LYS A 6 -6.40 -8.96 -13.21
C LYS A 6 -6.41 -8.70 -11.70
N ASN A 7 -6.62 -9.72 -10.87
CA ASN A 7 -6.65 -9.59 -9.41
C ASN A 7 -5.29 -9.18 -8.84
N LYS A 8 -4.22 -9.82 -9.32
CA LYS A 8 -2.85 -9.43 -8.97
C LYS A 8 -2.57 -7.98 -9.35
N LYS A 9 -2.94 -7.58 -10.57
CA LYS A 9 -2.78 -6.19 -11.04
C LYS A 9 -3.50 -5.20 -10.12
N ARG A 10 -4.74 -5.48 -9.73
CA ARG A 10 -5.52 -4.64 -8.80
C ARG A 10 -4.86 -4.49 -7.44
N ILE A 11 -4.36 -5.59 -6.85
CA ILE A 11 -3.66 -5.56 -5.55
C ILE A 11 -2.38 -4.74 -5.67
N LEU A 12 -1.57 -4.99 -6.70
CA LEU A 12 -0.32 -4.27 -6.91
C LEU A 12 -0.57 -2.78 -7.15
N ALA A 13 -1.60 -2.40 -7.89
CA ALA A 13 -2.00 -1.00 -8.08
C ALA A 13 -2.39 -0.35 -6.74
N LYS A 14 -3.19 -1.02 -5.91
CA LYS A 14 -3.54 -0.52 -4.56
C LYS A 14 -2.29 -0.33 -3.70
N LYS A 15 -1.34 -1.28 -3.74
CA LYS A 15 -0.08 -1.19 -2.98
C LYS A 15 0.88 -0.15 -3.53
N GLY A 16 0.86 0.10 -4.84
CA GLY A 16 1.59 1.19 -5.48
C GLY A 16 1.11 2.56 -4.99
N ARG A 17 -0.19 2.74 -4.76
CA ARG A 17 -0.73 3.98 -4.17
C ARG A 17 -0.30 4.20 -2.71
N GLN A 18 -0.05 3.13 -1.96
CA GLN A 18 0.38 3.17 -0.55
C GLN A 18 1.86 3.55 -0.34
N THR A 19 2.59 3.93 -1.39
CA THR A 19 3.99 4.40 -1.24
C THR A 19 4.06 5.90 -0.94
N LYS A 20 3.00 6.66 -1.25
CA LYS A 20 2.93 8.10 -1.06
C LYS A 20 2.64 8.44 0.41
N TRP A 21 3.13 9.61 0.85
CA TRP A 21 2.74 10.19 2.13
C TRP A 21 1.30 10.70 2.09
N ALA A 22 0.71 10.90 3.27
CA ALA A 22 -0.53 11.65 3.41
C ALA A 22 -0.38 13.05 2.80
N PRO A 23 -1.39 13.53 2.07
CA PRO A 23 -1.32 14.84 1.44
C PRO A 23 -1.40 15.95 2.50
N VAL A 24 -0.72 17.07 2.23
CA VAL A 24 -0.60 18.19 3.17
C VAL A 24 -1.96 18.71 3.63
N TRP A 25 -2.92 18.87 2.69
CA TRP A 25 -4.27 19.32 3.01
C TRP A 25 -4.98 18.41 4.02
N ALA A 26 -4.73 17.08 3.98
CA ALA A 26 -5.34 16.15 4.91
C ALA A 26 -4.70 16.23 6.31
N VAL A 27 -3.38 16.50 6.36
CA VAL A 27 -2.68 16.77 7.61
C VAL A 27 -3.24 18.04 8.26
N LEU A 28 -3.38 19.13 7.49
CA LEU A 28 -3.95 20.39 7.98
C LEU A 28 -5.39 20.21 8.48
N LYS A 29 -6.23 19.46 7.73
CA LYS A 29 -7.62 19.18 8.13
C LYS A 29 -7.72 18.41 9.45
N LYS A 30 -6.79 17.50 9.73
CA LYS A 30 -6.81 16.67 10.96
C LYS A 30 -6.18 17.35 12.17
N TYR A 31 -5.07 18.05 11.98
CA TYR A 31 -4.28 18.58 13.11
C TYR A 31 -4.46 20.09 13.33
N GLY A 32 -5.09 20.79 12.39
CA GLY A 32 -5.27 22.24 12.42
C GLY A 32 -4.22 22.97 11.58
N THR A 33 -4.60 24.14 11.07
CA THR A 33 -3.71 25.06 10.37
C THR A 33 -2.65 25.60 11.34
N GLY A 34 -1.41 25.78 10.87
CA GLY A 34 -0.29 26.30 11.67
C GLY A 34 0.53 25.25 12.43
N LYS A 35 0.05 24.00 12.58
CA LYS A 35 0.85 22.94 13.20
C LYS A 35 1.85 22.34 12.21
N ARG A 36 3.14 22.32 12.56
CA ARG A 36 4.22 21.72 11.76
C ARG A 36 4.28 20.18 11.93
N VAL A 37 3.18 19.51 11.66
CA VAL A 37 3.07 18.04 11.78
C VAL A 37 3.57 17.37 10.49
N HIS A 38 4.55 16.49 10.61
CA HIS A 38 5.01 15.71 9.45
C HIS A 38 3.96 14.65 9.05
N PRO A 39 3.69 14.44 7.75
CA PRO A 39 2.65 13.51 7.27
C PRO A 39 2.87 12.04 7.68
N SER A 40 4.06 11.68 8.17
CA SER A 40 4.32 10.34 8.72
C SER A 40 3.41 9.98 9.88
N ILE A 41 3.03 10.96 10.71
CA ILE A 41 2.15 10.72 11.86
C ILE A 41 0.75 10.30 11.39
N MET A 42 0.29 10.86 10.26
CA MET A 42 -0.99 10.49 9.66
C MET A 42 -0.90 9.20 8.84
N THR A 43 0.26 8.93 8.23
CA THR A 43 0.44 7.84 7.26
C THR A 43 0.75 6.52 7.95
N LYS A 44 -0.29 5.80 8.40
CA LYS A 44 -0.12 4.48 9.05
C LYS A 44 0.46 3.41 8.13
N TYR A 45 0.10 3.41 6.86
CA TYR A 45 0.43 2.35 5.91
C TYR A 45 1.27 2.87 4.74
N LYS A 46 2.52 3.26 5.01
CA LYS A 46 3.51 3.57 3.96
C LYS A 46 4.34 2.33 3.64
N ARG A 47 4.37 1.90 2.37
CA ARG A 47 5.16 0.73 1.96
C ARG A 47 6.49 1.13 1.32
N SER A 48 7.56 0.40 1.67
CA SER A 48 8.81 0.37 0.91
C SER A 48 9.05 -1.02 0.32
N TRP A 49 9.51 -1.09 -0.92
CA TRP A 49 9.82 -2.36 -1.60
C TRP A 49 11.06 -3.06 -1.03
N ARG A 50 11.98 -2.30 -0.42
CA ARG A 50 13.19 -2.83 0.22
C ARG A 50 12.85 -3.51 1.55
N ARG A 51 12.04 -2.86 2.39
CA ARG A 51 11.72 -3.32 3.75
C ARG A 51 10.55 -4.30 3.82
N THR A 52 9.44 -4.02 3.15
CA THR A 52 8.20 -4.79 3.33
C THR A 52 7.81 -5.49 2.04
N LYS A 53 8.06 -6.79 1.93
CA LYS A 53 7.78 -7.57 0.70
C LYS A 53 6.28 -7.90 0.56
N LEU A 54 5.83 -8.00 -0.69
CA LEU A 54 4.45 -8.38 -1.02
C LEU A 54 4.43 -9.86 -1.42
N HIS A 55 3.85 -10.72 -0.59
CA HIS A 55 3.69 -12.14 -0.89
C HIS A 55 2.47 -12.40 -1.81
N VAL A 56 2.29 -11.59 -2.86
CA VAL A 56 1.18 -11.73 -3.81
C VAL A 56 1.51 -12.83 -4.82
N LYS A 57 1.01 -14.04 -4.57
CA LYS A 57 1.22 -15.19 -5.45
C LYS A 57 0.52 -14.99 -6.81
N PRO A 58 1.12 -15.47 -7.92
CA PRO A 58 0.57 -15.30 -9.26
C PRO A 58 -0.74 -16.09 -9.51
N GLY A 59 -1.06 -17.09 -8.68
CA GLY A 59 -2.27 -17.90 -8.78
C GLY A 59 -2.65 -18.57 -7.45
N LYS A 60 -3.85 -19.16 -7.41
CA LYS A 60 -4.29 -20.02 -6.31
C LYS A 60 -3.64 -21.40 -6.49
N ARG A 61 -2.47 -21.64 -5.90
CA ARG A 61 -1.96 -23.01 -5.79
C ARG A 61 -2.77 -23.68 -4.67
N ARG A 62 -3.54 -24.72 -5.00
CA ARG A 62 -4.07 -25.62 -3.97
C ARG A 62 -2.87 -26.21 -3.24
N LYS A 63 -2.83 -26.06 -1.93
CA LYS A 63 -1.82 -26.74 -1.13
C LYS A 63 -2.31 -28.18 -0.98
N SER A 64 -1.47 -29.13 -1.33
CA SER A 64 -1.81 -30.57 -1.36
C SER A 64 -2.28 -31.13 -0.02
N HIS A 65 -1.91 -30.49 1.09
CA HIS A 65 -2.23 -30.92 2.45
C HIS A 65 -3.59 -30.43 2.99
N PHE A 66 -4.41 -29.73 2.20
CA PHE A 66 -5.70 -29.22 2.68
C PHE A 66 -6.93 -30.09 2.33
N GLY A 67 -6.76 -31.26 1.71
CA GLY A 67 -7.87 -32.13 1.30
C GLY A 67 -8.59 -31.59 0.08
#